data_AF-A0A3N9XFM0-F1
#
_entry.id   AF-A0A3N9XFM0-F1
#
_cell.length_a   1.000
_cell.length_b   1.000
_cell.length_c   1.000
_cell.angle_alpha   90.00
_cell.angle_beta   90.00
_cell.angle_gamma   90.00
#
_symmetry.space_group_name_H-M   'P 1'
#
loop_
_entity.id
_entity.type
_entity.pdbx_description
1 polymer ?
#
loop_
_entity_poly.entity_id
_entity_poly.type
_entity_poly.pdbx_seq_one_letter_code
_entity_poly.pdbx_strand_id
1 'polypeptide(L)'
;MRRLLITAGYAPNTDTPDGQWHKTTDRIPGARLFTVGSLLPHLDRALHELGSANPDEAREAIQAALRDRRAVSAYATAARGARPAFAVFWASYTSGFRNALRGYGPVTASLSLMGGLRIVDFLAGTTIVEYKTGHFDDARDLDALVEQVLAYALLAAGSGHPVTAVVMYLARYHVLARYPLDMFLAHLAGQPIDASEAGHRLATLVRAEQRDCGSNGVSGLTRQALCLVRRVP
;
A
#
# COMPACT_ATOMS: atom_id res chain seq x y z
N MET A 1 11.14 -0.68 -22.15
CA MET A 1 10.80 -1.81 -21.25
C MET A 1 11.98 -2.74 -20.93
N ARG A 2 12.59 -3.42 -21.92
CA ARG A 2 13.66 -4.45 -21.73
C ARG A 2 14.79 -4.07 -20.76
N ARG A 3 15.42 -2.91 -20.95
CA ARG A 3 16.49 -2.42 -20.05
C ARG A 3 16.02 -2.17 -18.62
N LEU A 4 14.78 -1.75 -18.41
CA LEU A 4 14.21 -1.55 -17.07
C LEU A 4 14.00 -2.89 -16.37
N LEU A 5 13.51 -3.91 -17.09
CA LEU A 5 13.34 -5.28 -16.57
C LEU A 5 14.69 -5.90 -16.17
N ILE A 6 15.71 -5.79 -17.03
CA ILE A 6 17.08 -6.23 -16.71
C ILE A 6 17.64 -5.50 -15.49
N THR A 7 17.43 -4.18 -15.42
CA THR A 7 17.90 -3.37 -14.28
C THR A 7 17.16 -3.72 -12.98
N ALA A 8 15.90 -4.12 -13.09
CA ALA A 8 15.06 -4.64 -12.00
C ALA A 8 15.33 -6.14 -11.69
N GLY A 9 16.37 -6.75 -12.27
CA GLY A 9 16.75 -8.12 -11.93
C GLY A 9 15.91 -9.20 -12.60
N TYR A 10 15.40 -8.95 -13.80
CA TYR A 10 14.71 -9.93 -14.63
C TYR A 10 15.55 -10.30 -15.87
N ALA A 11 15.44 -11.54 -16.32
CA ALA A 11 15.99 -12.00 -17.59
C ALA A 11 14.88 -12.62 -18.46
N PRO A 12 14.97 -12.51 -19.80
CA PRO A 12 14.06 -13.20 -20.68
C PRO A 12 14.34 -14.71 -20.68
N ASN A 13 13.30 -15.54 -20.76
CA ASN A 13 13.42 -17.00 -20.88
C ASN A 13 14.02 -17.46 -22.21
N THR A 14 13.92 -16.61 -23.24
CA THR A 14 14.29 -16.92 -24.62
C THR A 14 14.97 -15.71 -25.27
N ASP A 15 15.75 -15.92 -26.33
CA ASP A 15 16.37 -14.83 -27.11
C ASP A 15 15.35 -13.96 -27.87
N THR A 16 14.06 -14.32 -27.84
CA THR A 16 12.99 -13.53 -28.44
C THR A 16 12.71 -12.25 -27.63
N PRO A 17 12.64 -11.07 -28.28
CA PRO A 17 12.49 -9.77 -27.62
C PRO A 17 11.29 -9.63 -26.68
N ASP A 18 10.21 -10.38 -26.94
CA ASP A 18 8.93 -10.31 -26.25
C ASP A 18 8.58 -11.59 -25.45
N GLY A 19 9.57 -12.45 -25.20
CA GLY A 19 9.38 -13.67 -24.41
C GLY A 19 9.04 -13.42 -22.94
N GLN A 20 8.59 -14.47 -22.23
CA GLN A 20 8.36 -14.41 -20.79
C GLN A 20 9.63 -14.01 -20.03
N TRP A 21 9.47 -13.15 -19.01
CA TRP A 21 10.56 -12.68 -18.16
C TRP A 21 10.50 -13.37 -16.80
N HIS A 22 11.62 -13.89 -16.32
CA HIS A 22 11.73 -14.45 -14.98
C HIS A 22 12.68 -13.60 -14.13
N LYS A 23 12.42 -13.57 -12.82
CA LYS A 23 13.25 -12.85 -11.86
C LYS A 23 14.52 -13.65 -11.60
N THR A 24 15.69 -13.04 -11.76
CA THR A 24 17.01 -13.69 -11.61
C THR A 24 17.73 -13.34 -10.32
N THR A 25 17.23 -12.35 -9.57
CA THR A 25 17.81 -12.00 -8.26
C THR A 25 16.75 -11.53 -7.27
N ASP A 26 16.81 -12.07 -6.05
CA ASP A 26 15.95 -11.64 -4.94
C ASP A 26 16.50 -10.42 -4.19
N ARG A 27 17.78 -10.10 -4.41
CA ARG A 27 18.43 -8.91 -3.84
C ARG A 27 18.72 -7.93 -4.96
N ILE A 28 17.71 -7.17 -5.34
CA ILE A 28 17.92 -5.99 -6.19
C ILE A 28 18.43 -4.87 -5.28
N PRO A 29 19.66 -4.34 -5.50
CA PRO A 29 20.17 -3.23 -4.71
C PRO A 29 19.19 -2.05 -4.82
N GLY A 30 18.82 -1.44 -3.69
CA GLY A 30 17.88 -0.31 -3.67
C GLY A 30 18.23 0.79 -4.66
N ALA A 31 19.51 1.10 -4.81
CA ALA A 31 20.02 2.06 -5.80
C ALA A 31 19.64 1.74 -7.27
N ARG A 32 19.44 0.46 -7.62
CA ARG A 32 18.98 0.03 -8.95
C ARG A 32 17.47 0.20 -9.11
N LEU A 33 16.68 -0.18 -8.10
CA LEU A 33 15.23 0.10 -8.05
C LEU A 33 14.94 1.59 -8.12
N PHE A 34 15.74 2.40 -7.43
CA PHE A 34 15.65 3.86 -7.53
C PHE A 34 15.95 4.38 -8.91
N THR A 35 17.01 3.90 -9.57
CA THR A 35 17.34 4.36 -10.92
C THR A 35 16.17 4.07 -11.90
N VAL A 36 15.54 2.90 -11.78
CA VAL A 36 14.36 2.54 -12.59
C VAL A 36 13.14 3.38 -12.19
N GLY A 37 12.85 3.46 -10.89
CA GLY A 37 11.73 4.20 -10.34
C GLY A 37 11.82 5.71 -10.53
N SER A 38 13.01 6.28 -10.61
CA SER A 38 13.23 7.71 -10.90
C SER A 38 13.05 8.03 -12.38
N LEU A 39 13.30 7.07 -13.28
CA LEU A 39 13.14 7.26 -14.72
C LEU A 39 11.69 7.09 -15.18
N LEU A 40 10.91 6.24 -14.50
CA LEU A 40 9.53 5.94 -14.88
C LEU A 40 8.60 7.17 -14.89
N PRO A 41 8.56 8.04 -13.87
CA PRO A 41 7.74 9.25 -13.89
C PRO A 41 8.14 10.24 -14.98
N HIS A 42 9.43 10.32 -15.31
CA HIS A 42 9.90 11.17 -16.41
C HIS A 42 9.51 10.60 -17.77
N LEU A 43 9.55 9.29 -17.94
CA LEU A 43 9.07 8.61 -19.14
C LEU A 43 7.54 8.73 -19.28
N ASP A 44 6.80 8.56 -18.19
CA ASP A 44 5.35 8.69 -18.15
C ASP A 44 4.88 10.11 -18.46
N ARG A 45 5.55 11.13 -17.89
CA ARG A 45 5.31 12.53 -18.22
C ARG A 45 5.63 12.83 -19.68
N ALA A 46 6.77 12.37 -20.19
CA ALA A 46 7.13 12.56 -21.59
C ALA A 46 6.13 11.88 -22.54
N LEU A 47 5.61 10.71 -22.18
CA LEU A 47 4.55 10.02 -22.91
C LEU A 47 3.23 10.79 -22.88
N HIS A 48 2.85 11.36 -21.74
CA HIS A 48 1.66 12.21 -21.62
C HIS A 48 1.80 13.53 -22.39
N GLU A 49 2.97 14.17 -22.35
CA GLU A 49 3.27 15.40 -23.10
C GLU A 49 3.27 15.18 -24.61
N LEU A 50 3.59 13.97 -25.07
CA LEU A 50 3.44 13.55 -26.47
C LEU A 50 1.97 13.35 -26.90
N GLY A 51 1.02 13.35 -25.95
CA GLY A 51 -0.40 13.11 -26.20
C GLY A 51 -0.72 11.66 -26.60
N SER A 52 -1.93 11.43 -27.13
CA SER A 52 -2.37 10.11 -27.65
C SER A 52 -1.68 9.76 -28.99
N ALA A 53 -0.37 9.96 -29.08
CA ALA A 53 0.44 9.59 -30.23
C ALA A 53 0.38 8.07 -30.43
N ASN A 54 0.37 7.64 -31.69
CA ASN A 54 0.44 6.23 -32.05
C ASN A 54 1.65 5.59 -31.32
N PRO A 55 1.53 4.38 -30.74
CA PRO A 55 2.65 3.70 -30.07
C PRO A 55 3.98 3.73 -30.82
N ASP A 56 3.97 3.76 -32.15
CA ASP A 56 5.17 3.90 -32.97
C ASP A 56 5.80 5.31 -32.92
N GLU A 57 5.00 6.37 -32.93
CA GLU A 57 5.46 7.75 -32.80
C GLU A 57 6.01 8.02 -31.39
N ALA A 58 5.34 7.51 -30.36
CA ALA A 58 5.83 7.54 -28.99
C ALA A 58 7.17 6.79 -28.86
N ARG A 59 7.31 5.65 -29.54
CA ARG A 59 8.54 4.86 -29.58
C ARG A 59 9.66 5.62 -30.29
N GLU A 60 9.40 6.29 -31.40
CA GLU A 60 10.39 7.10 -32.11
C GLU A 60 10.84 8.32 -31.29
N ALA A 61 9.92 9.05 -30.66
CA ALA A 61 10.23 10.20 -29.81
C ALA A 61 11.09 9.80 -28.59
N ILE A 62 10.73 8.70 -27.92
CA ILE A 62 11.54 8.14 -26.83
C ILE A 62 12.91 7.70 -27.34
N GLN A 63 13.00 7.05 -28.51
CA GLN A 63 14.28 6.67 -29.08
C GLN A 63 15.15 7.88 -29.43
N ALA A 64 14.58 8.96 -29.94
CA ALA A 64 15.29 10.19 -30.24
C ALA A 64 15.87 10.81 -28.96
N ALA A 65 15.08 10.90 -27.89
CA ALA A 65 15.53 11.37 -26.58
C ALA A 65 16.63 10.47 -25.97
N LEU A 66 16.54 9.15 -26.17
CA LEU A 66 17.56 8.19 -25.72
C LEU A 66 18.83 8.21 -26.58
N ARG A 67 18.77 8.70 -27.82
CA ARG A 67 19.94 8.92 -28.69
C ARG A 67 20.66 10.23 -28.34
N ASP A 68 19.99 11.17 -27.69
CA ASP A 68 20.64 12.36 -27.12
C ASP A 68 21.55 11.97 -25.94
N ARG A 69 22.83 11.75 -26.28
CA ARG A 69 23.88 11.40 -25.32
C ARG A 69 24.05 12.44 -24.21
N ARG A 70 23.74 13.72 -24.46
CA ARG A 70 23.86 14.77 -23.43
C ARG A 70 22.75 14.65 -22.41
N ALA A 71 21.50 14.51 -22.85
CA ALA A 71 20.36 14.26 -21.97
C ALA A 71 20.58 12.98 -21.15
N VAL A 72 20.95 11.87 -21.80
CA VAL A 72 21.23 10.59 -21.12
C VAL A 72 22.35 10.74 -20.09
N SER A 73 23.44 11.45 -20.41
CA SER A 73 24.54 11.68 -19.48
C SER A 73 24.13 12.56 -18.29
N ALA A 74 23.32 13.60 -18.52
CA ALA A 74 22.79 14.46 -17.46
C ALA A 74 21.90 13.69 -16.49
N TYR A 75 20.94 12.91 -17.01
CA TYR A 75 20.08 12.05 -16.18
C TYR A 75 20.88 10.97 -15.44
N ALA A 76 21.85 10.34 -16.10
CA ALA A 76 22.73 9.36 -15.47
C ALA A 76 23.59 9.97 -14.37
N THR A 77 23.97 11.24 -14.50
CA THR A 77 24.78 11.96 -13.51
C THR A 77 23.92 12.38 -12.32
N ALA A 78 22.72 12.95 -12.56
CA ALA A 78 21.76 13.28 -11.52
C ALA A 78 21.33 12.03 -10.71
N ALA A 79 20.99 10.93 -11.41
CA ALA A 79 20.65 9.67 -10.75
C ALA A 79 21.82 9.12 -9.94
N ARG A 80 23.06 9.18 -10.45
CA ARG A 80 24.26 8.78 -9.69
C ARG A 80 24.48 9.64 -8.45
N GLY A 81 24.27 10.96 -8.54
CA GLY A 81 24.37 11.88 -7.41
C GLY A 81 23.33 11.60 -6.32
N ALA A 82 22.12 11.20 -6.70
CA ALA A 82 21.04 10.91 -5.75
C ALA A 82 21.10 9.49 -5.14
N ARG A 83 21.91 8.58 -5.69
CA ARG A 83 22.02 7.17 -5.21
C ARG A 83 22.44 7.02 -3.74
N PRO A 84 23.43 7.76 -3.20
CA PRO A 84 23.80 7.64 -1.80
C PRO A 84 22.66 8.04 -0.85
N ALA A 85 21.99 9.17 -1.13
CA ALA A 85 20.84 9.63 -0.37
C ALA A 85 19.68 8.62 -0.45
N PHE A 86 19.39 8.09 -1.64
CA PHE A 86 18.40 7.03 -1.78
C PHE A 86 18.82 5.74 -1.07
N ALA A 87 20.09 5.34 -1.12
CA ALA A 87 20.55 4.13 -0.46
C ALA A 87 20.38 4.22 1.06
N VAL A 88 20.70 5.37 1.67
CA VAL A 88 20.46 5.65 3.09
C VAL A 88 18.95 5.65 3.39
N PHE A 89 18.17 6.34 2.57
CA PHE A 89 16.71 6.38 2.68
C PHE A 89 16.07 4.99 2.56
N TRP A 90 16.51 4.18 1.60
CA TRP A 90 16.05 2.83 1.35
C TRP A 90 16.51 1.85 2.42
N ALA A 91 17.74 1.99 2.91
CA ALA A 91 18.24 1.24 4.05
C ALA A 91 17.42 1.58 5.30
N SER A 92 17.07 2.84 5.54
CA SER A 92 16.18 3.26 6.62
C SER A 92 14.77 2.66 6.44
N TYR A 93 14.20 2.81 5.23
CA TYR A 93 12.90 2.26 4.82
C TYR A 93 12.81 0.74 5.03
N THR A 94 13.88 0.02 4.70
CA THR A 94 13.92 -1.45 4.77
C THR A 94 14.42 -2.02 6.10
N SER A 95 15.11 -1.25 6.94
CA SER A 95 15.67 -1.77 8.20
C SER A 95 14.78 -1.48 9.42
N GLY A 96 14.30 -0.24 9.60
CA GLY A 96 13.54 0.14 10.80
C GLY A 96 12.17 -0.53 10.88
N PHE A 97 11.38 -0.41 9.81
CA PHE A 97 10.01 -0.92 9.80
C PHE A 97 9.93 -2.43 9.65
N ARG A 98 10.85 -3.07 8.90
CA ARG A 98 10.87 -4.54 8.81
C ARG A 98 11.19 -5.18 10.15
N ASN A 99 12.10 -4.60 10.93
CA ASN A 99 12.41 -5.10 12.26
C ASN A 99 11.23 -4.90 13.21
N ALA A 100 10.57 -3.75 13.18
CA ALA A 100 9.35 -3.50 13.95
C ALA A 100 8.22 -4.49 13.60
N LEU A 101 7.94 -4.69 12.30
CA LEU A 101 6.91 -5.61 11.81
C LEU A 101 7.22 -7.06 12.17
N ARG A 102 8.50 -7.49 12.07
CA ARG A 102 8.93 -8.82 12.52
C ARG A 102 8.76 -9.01 14.03
N GLY A 103 8.90 -7.93 14.81
CA GLY A 103 8.68 -7.95 16.25
C GLY A 103 7.24 -8.17 16.67
N TYR A 104 6.26 -8.02 15.77
CA TYR A 104 4.84 -8.23 16.08
C TYR A 104 4.41 -9.71 16.03
N GLY A 105 5.23 -10.59 15.46
CA GLY A 105 4.99 -12.04 15.42
C GLY A 105 4.75 -12.59 14.01
N PRO A 106 4.22 -13.83 13.89
CA PRO A 106 3.93 -14.46 12.61
C PRO A 106 2.98 -13.62 11.76
N VAL A 107 3.22 -13.54 10.45
CA VAL A 107 2.44 -12.68 9.54
C VAL A 107 1.54 -13.52 8.63
N THR A 108 0.26 -13.17 8.61
CA THR A 108 -0.72 -13.62 7.60
C THR A 108 -1.02 -12.46 6.67
N ALA A 109 -0.78 -12.63 5.37
CA ALA A 109 -1.13 -11.64 4.36
C ALA A 109 -2.54 -11.87 3.81
N SER A 110 -3.20 -10.79 3.41
CA SER A 110 -4.53 -10.81 2.79
C SER A 110 -5.55 -11.59 3.62
N LEU A 111 -5.61 -11.29 4.92
CA LEU A 111 -6.49 -11.98 5.85
C LEU A 111 -7.95 -11.69 5.49
N SER A 112 -8.67 -12.75 5.15
CA SER A 112 -10.09 -12.69 4.85
C SER A 112 -10.91 -12.66 6.14
N LEU A 113 -11.68 -11.59 6.33
CA LEU A 113 -12.63 -11.46 7.44
C LEU A 113 -14.05 -11.64 6.92
N MET A 114 -14.92 -12.17 7.77
CA MET A 114 -16.35 -12.29 7.47
C MET A 114 -16.62 -13.05 6.16
N GLY A 115 -15.84 -14.09 5.86
CA GLY A 115 -16.01 -14.90 4.65
C GLY A 115 -15.65 -14.18 3.34
N GLY A 116 -14.72 -13.22 3.36
CA GLY A 116 -14.24 -12.53 2.16
C GLY A 116 -14.79 -11.12 1.96
N LEU A 117 -15.74 -10.69 2.79
CA LEU A 117 -16.33 -9.37 2.68
C LEU A 117 -15.36 -8.23 2.98
N ARG A 118 -14.32 -8.52 3.76
CA ARG A 118 -13.24 -7.60 4.09
C ARG A 118 -11.92 -8.35 4.01
N ILE A 119 -10.92 -7.69 3.45
CA ILE A 119 -9.57 -8.24 3.32
C ILE A 119 -8.66 -7.26 4.02
N VAL A 120 -7.95 -7.73 5.05
CA VAL A 120 -6.92 -6.98 5.74
C VAL A 120 -5.61 -7.22 5.02
N ASP A 121 -4.80 -6.17 4.83
CA ASP A 121 -3.47 -6.30 4.23
C ASP A 121 -2.62 -7.33 4.99
N PHE A 122 -2.46 -7.16 6.31
CA PHE A 122 -1.76 -8.13 7.15
C PHE A 122 -2.31 -8.25 8.57
N LEU A 123 -2.17 -9.45 9.14
CA LEU A 123 -2.22 -9.72 10.57
C LEU A 123 -0.84 -10.22 11.02
N ALA A 124 -0.16 -9.47 11.87
CA ALA A 124 1.14 -9.81 12.46
C ALA A 124 0.96 -10.13 13.95
N GLY A 125 1.01 -11.41 14.32
CA GLY A 125 0.62 -11.88 15.64
C GLY A 125 -0.83 -11.51 15.95
N THR A 126 -1.02 -10.59 16.90
CA THR A 126 -2.33 -10.01 17.26
C THR A 126 -2.46 -8.55 16.82
N THR A 127 -1.66 -8.12 15.85
CA THR A 127 -1.62 -6.73 15.35
C THR A 127 -2.11 -6.67 13.91
N ILE A 128 -3.18 -5.91 13.67
CA ILE A 128 -3.62 -5.59 12.30
C ILE A 128 -2.65 -4.56 11.72
N VAL A 129 -2.18 -4.77 10.50
CA VAL A 129 -1.31 -3.83 9.79
C VAL A 129 -1.98 -3.47 8.47
N GLU A 130 -2.29 -2.19 8.30
CA GLU A 130 -2.77 -1.61 7.05
C GLU A 130 -1.64 -0.85 6.36
N TYR A 131 -1.44 -1.11 5.07
CA TYR A 131 -0.31 -0.59 4.31
C TYR A 131 -0.77 0.36 3.20
N LYS A 132 -0.31 1.61 3.25
CA LYS A 132 -0.65 2.63 2.24
C LYS A 132 0.61 3.21 1.59
N THR A 133 0.64 3.21 0.26
CA THR A 133 1.69 3.81 -0.58
C THR A 133 1.25 5.09 -1.30
N GLY A 134 -0.06 5.37 -1.29
CA GLY A 134 -0.69 6.52 -1.93
C GLY A 134 -0.39 7.84 -1.23
N HIS A 135 -0.87 8.93 -1.84
CA HIS A 135 -0.93 10.23 -1.18
C HIS A 135 -2.16 10.30 -0.27
N PHE A 136 -2.05 11.08 0.81
CA PHE A 136 -3.17 11.61 1.56
C PHE A 136 -3.24 13.08 1.18
N ASP A 137 -4.15 13.39 0.26
CA ASP A 137 -4.24 14.72 -0.35
C ASP A 137 -5.14 15.64 0.50
N ASP A 138 -6.04 15.06 1.30
CA ASP A 138 -6.81 15.79 2.30
C ASP A 138 -7.11 14.96 3.58
N ALA A 139 -7.73 15.62 4.57
CA ALA A 139 -8.04 15.00 5.86
C ALA A 139 -9.00 13.81 5.78
N ARG A 140 -9.85 13.75 4.75
CA ARG A 140 -10.83 12.67 4.57
C ARG A 140 -10.15 11.35 4.22
N ASP A 141 -8.99 11.39 3.56
CA ASP A 141 -8.22 10.18 3.27
C ASP A 141 -7.70 9.54 4.56
N LEU A 142 -7.30 10.37 5.53
CA LEU A 142 -6.85 9.90 6.84
C LEU A 142 -8.02 9.36 7.67
N ASP A 143 -9.16 10.05 7.66
CA ASP A 143 -10.38 9.57 8.32
C ASP A 143 -10.82 8.22 7.75
N ALA A 144 -10.83 8.08 6.43
CA ALA A 144 -11.18 6.81 5.76
C ALA A 144 -10.23 5.68 6.13
N LEU A 145 -8.92 5.96 6.25
CA LEU A 145 -7.95 4.97 6.72
C LEU A 145 -8.23 4.54 8.17
N VAL A 146 -8.49 5.50 9.06
CA VAL A 146 -8.80 5.22 10.46
C VAL A 146 -10.06 4.37 10.55
N GLU A 147 -11.12 4.74 9.83
CA GLU A 147 -12.36 3.96 9.79
C GLU A 147 -12.14 2.53 9.25
N GLN A 148 -11.34 2.38 8.19
CA GLN A 148 -11.01 1.08 7.60
C GLN A 148 -10.28 0.18 8.62
N VAL A 149 -9.25 0.71 9.29
CA VAL A 149 -8.45 -0.02 10.28
C VAL A 149 -9.28 -0.42 11.49
N LEU A 150 -10.15 0.47 11.97
CA LEU A 150 -11.08 0.16 13.06
C LEU A 150 -12.04 -0.96 12.68
N ALA A 151 -12.62 -0.88 11.48
CA ALA A 151 -13.52 -1.92 11.00
C ALA A 151 -12.81 -3.28 10.96
N TYR A 152 -11.57 -3.34 10.50
CA TYR A 152 -10.79 -4.59 10.51
C TYR A 152 -10.52 -5.10 11.92
N ALA A 153 -10.07 -4.23 12.82
CA ALA A 153 -9.77 -4.63 14.19
C ALA A 153 -11.00 -5.18 14.92
N LEU A 154 -12.15 -4.52 14.77
CA LEU A 154 -13.41 -4.93 15.39
C LEU A 154 -13.98 -6.23 14.79
N LEU A 155 -13.85 -6.42 13.47
CA LEU A 155 -14.37 -7.63 12.79
C LEU A 155 -13.44 -8.84 12.94
N ALA A 156 -12.14 -8.62 13.15
CA ALA A 156 -11.15 -9.69 13.26
C ALA A 156 -11.45 -10.63 14.44
N ALA A 157 -11.80 -10.07 15.61
CA ALA A 157 -12.14 -10.86 16.79
C ALA A 157 -13.33 -11.80 16.53
N GLY A 158 -14.40 -11.28 15.92
CA GLY A 158 -15.57 -12.08 15.52
C GLY A 158 -15.29 -13.11 14.42
N SER A 159 -14.15 -13.00 13.73
CA SER A 159 -13.68 -13.97 12.73
C SER A 159 -12.66 -14.96 13.31
N GLY A 160 -12.45 -14.98 14.64
CA GLY A 160 -11.51 -15.89 15.31
C GLY A 160 -10.07 -15.38 15.37
N HIS A 161 -9.83 -14.11 15.05
CA HIS A 161 -8.51 -13.49 15.07
C HIS A 161 -8.42 -12.45 16.20
N PRO A 162 -7.83 -12.78 17.36
CA PRO A 162 -7.69 -11.82 18.44
C PRO A 162 -6.78 -10.66 18.01
N VAL A 163 -7.24 -9.42 18.23
CA VAL A 163 -6.50 -8.21 17.89
C VAL A 163 -6.28 -7.38 19.16
N THR A 164 -5.04 -7.00 19.42
CA THR A 164 -4.64 -6.18 20.58
C THR A 164 -4.07 -4.83 20.17
N ALA A 165 -3.69 -4.67 18.89
CA ALA A 165 -3.18 -3.43 18.36
C ALA A 165 -3.48 -3.27 16.87
N VAL A 166 -3.43 -2.03 16.42
CA VAL A 166 -3.49 -1.66 15.01
C VAL A 166 -2.23 -0.89 14.63
N VAL A 167 -1.82 -1.05 13.39
CA VAL A 167 -0.69 -0.35 12.79
C VAL A 167 -1.12 0.21 11.45
N MET A 168 -0.95 1.51 11.30
CA MET A 168 -1.05 2.21 10.02
C MET A 168 0.36 2.44 9.49
N TYR A 169 0.72 1.76 8.41
CA TYR A 169 2.00 1.96 7.74
C TYR A 169 1.83 2.83 6.50
N LEU A 170 2.19 4.11 6.63
CA LEU A 170 2.18 5.08 5.55
C LEU A 170 3.57 5.10 4.89
N ALA A 171 3.75 4.20 3.92
CA ALA A 171 5.05 3.89 3.33
C ALA A 171 5.71 5.11 2.69
N ARG A 172 4.93 5.93 1.98
CA ARG A 172 5.38 7.15 1.32
C ARG A 172 5.92 8.19 2.31
N TYR A 173 5.38 8.23 3.52
CA TYR A 173 5.68 9.24 4.54
C TYR A 173 6.62 8.73 5.62
N HIS A 174 7.02 7.45 5.57
CA HIS A 174 7.86 6.82 6.60
C HIS A 174 7.22 6.90 7.99
N VAL A 175 5.90 6.79 8.05
CA VAL A 175 5.16 6.79 9.32
C VAL A 175 4.66 5.38 9.57
N LEU A 176 5.06 4.81 10.70
CA LEU A 176 4.49 3.60 11.26
C LEU A 176 3.83 3.99 12.58
N ALA A 177 2.52 4.14 12.57
CA ALA A 177 1.76 4.53 13.74
C ALA A 177 1.11 3.29 14.35
N ARG A 178 1.56 2.89 15.54
CA ARG A 178 1.01 1.75 16.29
C ARG A 178 0.16 2.25 17.45
N TYR A 179 -1.04 1.70 17.55
CA TYR A 179 -1.96 1.99 18.64
C TYR A 179 -2.45 0.70 19.29
N PRO A 180 -2.31 0.54 20.61
CA PRO A 180 -3.08 -0.45 21.37
C PRO A 180 -4.57 -0.22 21.15
N LEU A 181 -5.30 -1.30 20.85
CA LEU A 181 -6.66 -1.20 20.31
C LEU A 181 -7.64 -0.61 21.34
N ASP A 182 -7.53 -1.01 22.59
CA ASP A 182 -8.32 -0.50 23.71
C ASP A 182 -8.17 1.01 23.89
N MET A 183 -6.93 1.50 23.92
CA MET A 183 -6.64 2.93 24.01
C MET A 183 -7.10 3.69 22.76
N PHE A 184 -6.93 3.09 21.58
CA PHE A 184 -7.33 3.71 20.33
C PHE A 184 -8.85 3.90 20.24
N LEU A 185 -9.61 2.85 20.59
CA LEU A 185 -11.08 2.90 20.65
C LEU A 185 -11.55 3.91 21.70
N ALA A 186 -10.96 3.87 22.91
CA ALA A 186 -11.33 4.79 23.98
C ALA A 186 -11.07 6.25 23.60
N HIS A 187 -9.93 6.52 22.95
CA HIS A 187 -9.58 7.86 22.50
C HIS A 187 -10.58 8.40 21.47
N LEU A 188 -10.96 7.58 20.50
CA LEU A 188 -11.90 7.99 19.44
C LEU A 188 -13.34 8.17 19.94
N ALA A 189 -13.73 7.38 20.94
CA ALA A 189 -15.06 7.42 21.54
C ALA A 189 -15.19 8.49 22.64
N GLY A 190 -14.07 8.94 23.21
CA GLY A 190 -14.03 9.78 24.41
C GLY A 190 -14.28 9.01 25.72
N GLN A 191 -14.54 7.70 25.64
CA GLN A 191 -14.78 6.82 26.78
C GLN A 191 -14.42 5.36 26.46
N PRO A 192 -14.19 4.50 27.47
CA PRO A 192 -13.91 3.08 27.23
C PRO A 192 -15.01 2.40 26.41
N ILE A 193 -14.60 1.52 25.48
CA ILE A 193 -15.51 0.73 24.64
C ILE A 193 -15.20 -0.76 24.79
N ASP A 194 -16.25 -1.57 24.90
CA ASP A 194 -16.15 -3.01 24.68
C ASP A 194 -15.98 -3.31 23.18
N ALA A 195 -14.75 -3.63 22.78
CA ALA A 195 -14.41 -3.96 21.40
C ALA A 195 -15.16 -5.19 20.87
N SER A 196 -15.48 -6.16 21.74
CA SER A 196 -16.24 -7.35 21.35
C SER A 196 -17.66 -6.96 21.01
N GLU A 197 -18.32 -6.18 21.86
CA GLU A 197 -19.69 -5.72 21.59
C GLU A 197 -19.75 -4.86 20.32
N ALA A 198 -18.85 -3.88 20.19
CA ALA A 198 -18.75 -3.04 19.01
C ALA A 198 -18.53 -3.87 17.73
N GLY A 199 -17.67 -4.89 17.80
CA GLY A 199 -17.43 -5.84 16.71
C GLY A 199 -18.67 -6.64 16.31
N HIS A 200 -19.43 -7.16 17.27
CA HIS A 200 -20.67 -7.88 16.99
C HIS A 200 -21.74 -7.00 16.32
N ARG A 201 -21.89 -5.75 16.80
CA ARG A 201 -22.81 -4.78 16.21
C ARG A 201 -22.40 -4.44 14.78
N LEU A 202 -21.11 -4.15 14.54
CA LEU A 202 -20.59 -3.87 13.21
C LEU A 202 -20.77 -5.05 12.25
N ALA A 203 -20.46 -6.28 12.70
CA ALA A 203 -20.64 -7.49 11.91
C ALA A 203 -22.10 -7.69 11.48
N THR A 204 -23.05 -7.36 12.36
CA THR A 204 -24.49 -7.43 12.06
C THR A 204 -24.87 -6.44 10.96
N LEU A 205 -24.39 -5.19 11.04
CA LEU A 205 -24.65 -4.16 10.02
C LEU A 205 -24.07 -4.53 8.66
N VAL A 206 -22.82 -4.99 8.62
CA VAL A 206 -22.17 -5.41 7.36
C VAL A 206 -22.93 -6.57 6.71
N ARG A 207 -23.45 -7.53 7.50
CA ARG A 207 -24.27 -8.64 6.98
C ARG A 207 -25.65 -8.20 6.51
N ALA A 208 -26.28 -7.23 7.18
CA ALA A 208 -27.58 -6.68 6.77
C ALA A 208 -27.45 -5.99 5.40
N GLU A 209 -26.43 -5.16 5.22
CA GLU A 209 -26.22 -4.46 3.94
C GLU A 209 -25.89 -5.39 2.78
N GLN A 210 -25.22 -6.52 3.04
CA GLN A 210 -25.02 -7.56 2.02
C GLN A 210 -26.35 -8.15 1.51
N ARG A 211 -27.34 -8.30 2.39
CA ARG A 211 -28.68 -8.77 2.00
C ARG A 211 -29.42 -7.71 1.21
N ASP A 212 -29.24 -6.44 1.57
CA ASP A 212 -29.91 -5.31 0.91
C ASP A 212 -29.27 -4.93 -0.43
N CYS A 213 -27.94 -5.00 -0.57
CA CYS A 213 -27.23 -4.79 -1.84
C CYS A 213 -27.42 -5.92 -2.85
N GLY A 214 -27.78 -7.13 -2.38
CA GLY A 214 -28.33 -8.18 -3.23
C GLY A 214 -29.72 -7.82 -3.82
N SER A 215 -30.34 -6.73 -3.36
CA SER A 215 -31.66 -6.26 -3.77
C SER A 215 -31.71 -4.85 -4.38
N ASN A 216 -30.75 -3.95 -4.12
CA ASN A 216 -30.50 -2.68 -4.85
C ASN A 216 -29.19 -2.04 -4.36
N GLY A 217 -28.28 -1.67 -5.28
CA GLY A 217 -26.95 -1.15 -4.93
C GLY A 217 -26.90 0.36 -4.68
N VAL A 218 -26.29 0.79 -3.56
CA VAL A 218 -25.33 1.93 -3.39
C VAL A 218 -24.74 1.83 -1.95
N SER A 219 -23.42 1.97 -1.82
CA SER A 219 -22.64 1.78 -0.57
C SER A 219 -22.49 3.02 0.32
N GLY A 220 -22.54 2.84 1.66
CA GLY A 220 -22.31 3.93 2.64
C GLY A 220 -21.79 3.50 4.03
N LEU A 221 -21.09 2.36 4.14
CA LEU A 221 -20.76 1.69 5.42
C LEU A 221 -19.82 2.43 6.37
N THR A 222 -18.92 3.28 5.86
CA THR A 222 -17.77 3.73 6.64
C THR A 222 -18.14 4.81 7.69
N ARG A 223 -19.09 5.72 7.35
CA ARG A 223 -19.60 6.74 8.29
C ARG A 223 -20.46 6.18 9.43
N GLN A 224 -21.13 5.04 9.24
CA GLN A 224 -22.00 4.47 10.28
C GLN A 224 -21.21 3.82 11.43
N ALA A 225 -20.00 3.30 11.16
CA ALA A 225 -19.13 2.73 12.18
C ALA A 225 -18.75 3.76 13.25
N LEU A 226 -18.44 5.00 12.85
CA LEU A 226 -18.17 6.09 13.80
C LEU A 226 -19.42 6.57 14.54
N CYS A 227 -20.59 6.56 13.90
CA CYS A 227 -21.87 6.83 14.57
C CYS A 227 -22.22 5.78 15.63
N LEU A 228 -21.82 4.51 15.44
CA LEU A 228 -21.99 3.49 16.47
C LEU A 228 -21.02 3.69 17.64
N VAL A 229 -19.75 3.96 17.36
CA VAL A 229 -18.71 4.22 18.38
C VAL A 229 -19.08 5.44 19.24
N ARG A 230 -19.75 6.46 18.67
CA ARG A 230 -20.21 7.65 19.41
C ARG A 230 -21.59 7.51 20.09
N ARG A 231 -22.32 6.39 19.90
CA ARG A 231 -23.69 6.20 20.43
C ARG A 231 -23.84 5.06 21.43
N VAL A 232 -22.75 4.40 21.83
CA VAL A 232 -22.78 3.51 22.99
C VAL A 232 -22.67 4.40 24.24
N PRO A 233 -23.71 4.47 25.10
CA PRO A 233 -23.65 5.23 26.35
C PRO A 233 -22.56 4.70 27.27
#